data_AF-A0A515A5F7-F1
#
_entry.id   AF-A0A515A5F7-F1
#
_cell.length_a   1.000
_cell.length_b   1.000
_cell.length_c   1.000
_cell.angle_alpha   90.00
_cell.angle_beta   90.00
_cell.angle_gamma   90.00
#
_symmetry.space_group_name_H-M   'P 1'
#
loop_
_entity.id
_entity.type
_entity.pdbx_description
1 polymer ?
#
loop_
_entity_poly.entity_id
_entity_poly.type
_entity_poly.pdbx_seq_one_letter_code
_entity_poly.pdbx_strand_id
1 'polypeptide(L)'
;MSLLEKVKNLFGFTPANERSESSPVTPTPTGPPPAAQLREQVIRFVVSKLRAYQNEPDTAPVGLRLSILGTSPEDEELYRVALWTNQPGKFQAELSRQLADNYITLPKNWQFDYAFFTDDLPESTYREGSLGLVVVDKSKPESSPRLARIVALVGQMEQTEYILDSAQQTTFCIGRGHTTQTASGRVRTNDIVLLNDDDPGFDSQKGAGNGAVSRAHATIRYDMVQRRYALLVDPGGLPAGGNKTKLIHPNDTMERADIAGMSYPLQSGDQIELGGEVMLLFELL
;
A
#
# COMPACT_ATOMS: atom_id res chain seq x y z
N MET A 1 67.03 -21.46 -40.00
CA MET A 1 67.22 -20.49 -38.90
C MET A 1 66.26 -19.33 -39.14
N SER A 2 65.41 -18.87 -38.24
CA SER A 2 64.97 -19.34 -36.91
C SER A 2 63.55 -18.79 -36.69
N LEU A 3 62.69 -19.54 -35.99
CA LEU A 3 61.27 -19.27 -35.75
C LEU A 3 60.96 -18.00 -34.90
N LEU A 4 61.95 -17.16 -34.59
CA LEU A 4 61.80 -15.97 -33.74
C LEU A 4 61.67 -14.63 -34.48
N GLU A 5 61.91 -14.55 -35.78
CA GLU A 5 61.77 -13.26 -36.52
C GLU A 5 60.35 -12.99 -37.04
N LYS A 6 59.44 -13.97 -36.93
CA LYS A 6 58.02 -13.82 -37.33
C LYS A 6 57.11 -13.23 -36.23
N VAL A 7 57.65 -12.79 -35.09
CA VAL A 7 56.84 -12.30 -33.94
C VAL A 7 57.12 -10.82 -33.59
N LYS A 8 57.98 -10.10 -34.32
CA LYS A 8 58.32 -8.70 -33.99
C LYS A 8 57.97 -7.63 -35.03
N ASN A 9 57.49 -7.99 -36.21
CA ASN A 9 57.21 -7.04 -37.30
C ASN A 9 55.78 -7.12 -37.88
N LEU A 10 54.84 -7.73 -37.17
CA LEU A 10 53.41 -7.66 -37.52
C LEU A 10 52.78 -6.45 -36.80
N PHE A 11 53.16 -5.27 -37.29
CA PHE A 11 52.53 -3.95 -37.09
C PHE A 11 52.55 -3.40 -35.65
N GLY A 12 53.42 -2.48 -35.24
CA GLY A 12 53.86 -1.28 -35.94
C GLY A 12 53.58 -0.08 -35.02
N PHE A 13 54.42 0.11 -33.99
CA PHE A 13 54.40 1.31 -33.16
C PHE A 13 54.93 2.49 -33.97
N THR A 14 54.10 3.51 -34.18
CA THR A 14 54.52 4.89 -34.44
C THR A 14 53.72 5.81 -33.51
N PRO A 15 54.30 6.94 -33.09
CA PRO A 15 54.04 7.56 -31.79
C PRO A 15 52.80 8.45 -31.75
N ALA A 16 52.27 8.57 -30.54
CA ALA A 16 51.12 9.39 -30.17
C ALA A 16 51.31 10.86 -30.54
N ASN A 17 50.50 11.33 -31.49
CA ASN A 17 50.00 12.70 -31.51
C ASN A 17 48.78 12.76 -32.42
N GLU A 18 47.59 12.53 -31.87
CA GLU A 18 46.35 13.00 -32.49
C GLU A 18 45.31 13.22 -31.41
N ARG A 19 44.71 14.41 -31.49
CA ARG A 19 43.72 14.98 -30.60
C ARG A 19 42.63 13.96 -30.29
N SER A 20 42.56 13.53 -29.04
CA SER A 20 41.32 12.97 -28.52
C SER A 20 40.33 14.11 -28.37
N GLU A 21 39.41 14.18 -29.33
CA GLU A 21 38.16 14.91 -29.22
C GLU A 21 37.54 14.58 -27.86
N SER A 22 37.43 15.62 -27.03
CA SER A 22 36.63 15.60 -25.84
C SER A 22 35.20 15.21 -26.22
N SER A 23 34.78 14.03 -25.83
CA SER A 23 33.37 13.69 -25.74
C SER A 23 32.65 14.84 -25.02
N PRO A 24 31.51 15.34 -25.52
CA PRO A 24 30.78 16.39 -24.84
C PRO A 24 30.39 15.85 -23.46
N VAL A 25 31.01 16.40 -22.43
CA VAL A 25 30.58 16.23 -21.05
C VAL A 25 29.18 16.82 -21.03
N THR A 26 28.16 15.96 -21.03
CA THR A 26 26.79 16.36 -20.76
C THR A 26 26.84 17.20 -19.49
N PRO A 27 26.36 18.44 -19.48
CA PRO A 27 26.40 19.25 -18.29
C PRO A 27 25.65 18.48 -17.20
N THR A 28 26.38 18.10 -16.15
CA THR A 28 25.77 17.60 -14.92
C THR A 28 24.74 18.65 -14.54
N PRO A 29 23.44 18.31 -14.47
CA PRO A 29 22.44 19.30 -14.10
C PRO A 29 22.82 19.77 -12.69
N THR A 30 23.18 21.04 -12.56
CA THR A 30 23.64 21.69 -11.32
C THR A 30 22.50 21.87 -10.30
N GLY A 31 21.41 21.12 -10.47
CA GLY A 31 20.24 21.12 -9.60
C GLY A 31 19.99 19.72 -9.02
N PRO A 32 19.14 19.63 -7.98
CA PRO A 32 18.69 18.35 -7.47
C PRO A 32 18.12 17.49 -8.61
N PRO A 33 18.25 16.14 -8.56
CA PRO A 33 17.65 15.27 -9.57
C PRO A 33 16.14 15.58 -9.71
N PRO A 34 15.53 15.35 -10.89
CA PRO A 34 14.15 15.76 -11.17
C PRO A 34 13.14 15.33 -10.09
N ALA A 35 13.26 14.10 -9.57
CA ALA A 35 12.40 13.60 -8.50
C ALA A 35 12.56 14.36 -7.16
N ALA A 36 13.75 14.90 -6.87
CA ALA A 36 13.97 15.70 -5.67
C ALA A 36 13.32 17.09 -5.79
N GLN A 37 13.36 17.70 -6.97
CA GLN A 37 12.66 18.97 -7.23
C GLN A 37 11.15 18.77 -7.16
N LEU A 38 10.64 17.68 -7.75
CA LEU A 38 9.23 17.34 -7.70
C LEU A 38 8.75 17.07 -6.27
N ARG A 39 9.54 16.36 -5.47
CA ARG A 39 9.26 16.15 -4.03
C ARG A 39 9.15 17.47 -3.29
N GLU A 40 10.09 18.38 -3.50
CA GLU A 40 10.07 19.71 -2.88
C GLU A 40 8.83 20.51 -3.31
N GLN A 41 8.44 20.43 -4.58
CA GLN A 41 7.22 21.06 -5.11
C GLN A 41 5.97 20.50 -4.42
N VAL A 42 5.85 19.18 -4.27
CA VAL A 42 4.71 18.55 -3.59
C VAL A 42 4.66 18.94 -2.11
N ILE A 43 5.79 18.90 -1.41
CA ILE A 43 5.87 19.31 0.00
C ILE A 43 5.44 20.76 0.14
N ARG A 44 5.98 21.66 -0.69
CA ARG A 44 5.63 23.09 -0.68
C ARG A 44 4.14 23.30 -0.94
N PHE A 45 3.57 22.60 -1.91
CA PHE A 45 2.14 22.62 -2.18
C PHE A 45 1.35 22.25 -0.92
N VAL A 46 1.62 21.09 -0.32
CA VAL A 46 0.90 20.61 0.87
C VAL A 46 1.04 21.60 2.04
N VAL A 47 2.27 22.02 2.36
CA VAL A 47 2.54 22.98 3.44
C VAL A 47 1.81 24.30 3.21
N SER A 48 1.81 24.81 1.96
CA SER A 48 1.13 26.07 1.63
C SER A 48 -0.38 25.99 1.85
N LYS A 49 -1.02 24.88 1.49
CA LYS A 49 -2.47 24.69 1.65
C LYS A 49 -2.87 24.45 3.11
N LEU A 50 -1.99 23.84 3.91
CA LEU A 50 -2.24 23.59 5.32
C LEU A 50 -1.91 24.76 6.24
N ARG A 51 -1.48 25.92 5.72
CA ARG A 51 -1.26 27.13 6.53
C ARG A 51 -2.48 27.57 7.32
N ALA A 52 -3.70 27.22 6.88
CA ALA A 52 -4.93 27.50 7.62
C ALA A 52 -4.97 26.80 9.00
N TYR A 53 -4.18 25.76 9.22
CA TYR A 53 -4.09 25.00 10.48
C TYR A 53 -2.86 25.36 11.31
N GLN A 54 -2.16 26.44 10.96
CA GLN A 54 -0.98 26.89 11.68
C GLN A 54 -1.37 27.34 13.10
N ASN A 55 -0.69 26.80 14.11
CA ASN A 55 -0.99 27.00 15.54
C ASN A 55 -2.40 26.54 15.98
N GLU A 56 -3.07 25.68 15.20
CA GLU A 56 -4.44 25.21 15.46
C GLU A 56 -4.48 23.67 15.65
N PRO A 57 -3.88 23.12 16.72
CA PRO A 57 -3.76 21.67 16.90
C PRO A 57 -5.10 20.95 17.11
N ASP A 58 -6.11 21.66 17.65
CA ASP A 58 -7.43 21.07 17.94
C ASP A 58 -8.26 20.83 16.69
N THR A 59 -8.06 21.66 15.66
CA THR A 59 -8.73 21.56 14.35
C THR A 59 -7.85 20.90 13.30
N ALA A 60 -6.62 20.50 13.67
CA ALA A 60 -5.67 19.89 12.75
C ALA A 60 -6.26 18.61 12.12
N PRO A 61 -6.02 18.41 10.81
CA PRO A 61 -6.56 17.26 10.11
C PRO A 61 -5.92 15.95 10.61
N VAL A 62 -6.70 14.88 10.54
CA VAL A 62 -6.24 13.52 10.87
C VAL A 62 -5.65 12.80 9.65
N GLY A 63 -5.78 13.36 8.45
CA GLY A 63 -5.13 12.80 7.29
C GLY A 63 -5.15 13.70 6.07
N LEU A 64 -4.31 13.36 5.11
CA LEU A 64 -4.12 14.07 3.86
C LEU A 64 -4.14 13.07 2.71
N ARG A 65 -4.85 13.40 1.62
CA ARG A 65 -4.80 12.62 0.38
C ARG A 65 -4.38 13.50 -0.78
N LEU A 66 -3.23 13.16 -1.37
CA LEU A 66 -2.69 13.81 -2.56
C LEU A 66 -3.21 13.11 -3.81
N SER A 67 -4.00 13.81 -4.61
CA SER A 67 -4.42 13.33 -5.93
C SER A 67 -3.49 13.94 -6.97
N ILE A 68 -2.98 13.12 -7.88
CA ILE A 68 -2.02 13.53 -8.90
C ILE A 68 -2.63 13.20 -10.26
N LEU A 69 -2.83 14.21 -11.09
CA LEU A 69 -3.23 14.02 -12.47
C LEU A 69 -2.01 13.54 -13.26
N GLY A 70 -2.00 12.25 -13.60
CA GLY A 70 -0.95 11.59 -14.36
C GLY A 70 -1.09 11.96 -15.84
N THR A 71 -0.10 12.69 -16.36
CA THR A 71 -0.03 13.07 -17.77
C THR A 71 0.62 11.99 -18.64
N SER A 72 1.47 11.12 -18.05
CA SER A 72 2.11 9.98 -18.72
C SER A 72 2.63 8.92 -17.72
N PRO A 73 2.91 7.68 -18.15
CA PRO A 73 3.53 6.65 -17.30
C PRO A 73 4.91 7.04 -16.75
N GLU A 74 5.69 7.84 -17.50
CA GLU A 74 6.98 8.35 -17.05
C GLU A 74 6.82 9.36 -15.91
N ASP A 75 5.81 10.23 -16.00
CA ASP A 75 5.48 11.17 -14.93
C ASP A 75 5.03 10.45 -13.66
N GLU A 76 4.18 9.43 -13.78
CA GLU A 76 3.76 8.62 -12.62
C GLU A 76 4.97 7.99 -11.91
N GLU A 77 5.89 7.39 -12.66
CA GLU A 77 7.09 6.79 -12.08
C GLU A 77 7.96 7.85 -11.39
N LEU A 78 8.08 9.04 -12.00
CA LEU A 78 8.80 10.15 -11.39
C LEU A 78 8.17 10.57 -10.05
N TYR A 79 6.84 10.63 -9.98
CA TYR A 79 6.10 10.88 -8.73
C TYR A 79 6.30 9.74 -7.73
N ARG A 80 6.30 8.47 -8.15
CA ARG A 80 6.55 7.32 -7.25
C ARG A 80 7.92 7.41 -6.60
N VAL A 81 8.94 7.83 -7.35
CA VAL A 81 10.29 8.08 -6.84
C VAL A 81 10.32 9.30 -5.91
N ALA A 82 9.64 10.40 -6.28
CA ALA A 82 9.55 11.61 -5.47
C ALA A 82 8.90 11.34 -4.10
N LEU A 83 7.83 10.54 -4.08
CA LEU A 83 7.04 10.14 -2.91
C LEU A 83 7.62 8.93 -2.16
N TRP A 84 8.78 8.42 -2.57
CA TRP A 84 9.45 7.27 -1.95
C TRP A 84 8.53 6.06 -1.75
N THR A 85 7.80 5.67 -2.79
CA THR A 85 6.81 4.57 -2.75
C THR A 85 7.42 3.24 -2.27
N ASN A 86 8.69 3.01 -2.57
CA ASN A 86 9.43 1.82 -2.13
C ASN A 86 9.95 1.87 -0.68
N GLN A 87 9.74 2.97 0.03
CA GLN A 87 10.15 3.17 1.43
C GLN A 87 8.95 3.66 2.24
N PRO A 88 8.07 2.74 2.67
CA PRO A 88 6.84 3.07 3.39
C PRO A 88 7.08 4.02 4.56
N GLY A 89 6.24 5.06 4.67
CA GLY A 89 6.29 6.06 5.75
C GLY A 89 7.40 7.11 5.63
N LYS A 90 8.40 6.94 4.75
CA LYS A 90 9.52 7.89 4.63
C LYS A 90 9.06 9.29 4.18
N PHE A 91 8.20 9.35 3.17
CA PHE A 91 7.67 10.63 2.70
C PHE A 91 6.79 11.31 3.74
N GLN A 92 5.94 10.52 4.41
CA GLN A 92 5.09 11.03 5.49
C GLN A 92 5.92 11.58 6.66
N ALA A 93 7.03 10.93 7.03
CA ALA A 93 7.94 11.40 8.07
C ALA A 93 8.62 12.73 7.68
N GLU A 94 9.08 12.85 6.44
CA GLU A 94 9.65 14.09 5.91
C GLU A 94 8.60 15.22 5.87
N LEU A 95 7.41 14.94 5.35
CA LEU A 95 6.32 15.90 5.32
C LEU A 95 5.91 16.33 6.73
N SER A 96 5.89 15.42 7.70
CA SER A 96 5.62 15.75 9.11
C SER A 96 6.63 16.75 9.66
N ARG A 97 7.93 16.57 9.37
CA ARG A 97 8.97 17.52 9.78
C ARG A 97 8.73 18.89 9.17
N GLN A 98 8.48 18.95 7.87
CA GLN A 98 8.26 20.22 7.15
C GLN A 98 7.01 20.95 7.64
N LEU A 99 5.94 20.23 7.96
CA LEU A 99 4.74 20.81 8.56
C LEU A 99 5.03 21.37 9.97
N ALA A 100 5.76 20.62 10.80
CA ALA A 100 6.15 21.07 12.13
C ALA A 100 7.05 22.32 12.09
N ASP A 101 7.99 22.39 11.14
CA ASP A 101 8.83 23.57 10.90
C ASP A 101 8.01 24.81 10.51
N ASN A 102 6.79 24.60 9.99
CA ASN A 102 5.83 25.66 9.66
C ASN A 102 4.74 25.82 10.75
N TYR A 103 4.94 25.30 11.96
CA TYR A 103 4.01 25.37 13.09
C TYR A 103 2.64 24.72 12.83
N ILE A 104 2.59 23.72 11.93
CA ILE A 104 1.40 22.90 11.67
C ILE A 104 1.63 21.55 12.35
N THR A 105 0.92 21.32 13.46
CA THR A 105 1.06 20.09 14.24
C THR A 105 -0.11 19.16 13.96
N LEU A 106 0.16 18.07 13.24
CA LEU A 106 -0.83 17.01 13.00
C LEU A 106 -0.82 15.98 14.16
N PRO A 107 -1.92 15.24 14.39
CA PRO A 107 -1.98 14.17 15.38
C PRO A 107 -0.92 13.09 15.14
N LYS A 108 -0.41 12.43 16.18
CA LYS A 108 0.67 11.42 16.05
C LYS A 108 0.35 10.27 15.08
N ASN A 109 -0.92 9.91 14.95
CA ASN A 109 -1.43 8.85 14.10
C ASN A 109 -2.08 9.38 12.82
N TRP A 110 -1.74 10.60 12.39
CA TRP A 110 -2.20 11.13 11.12
C TRP A 110 -1.72 10.25 9.96
N GLN A 111 -2.40 10.30 8.83
CA GLN A 111 -2.16 9.42 7.71
C GLN A 111 -1.97 10.23 6.41
N PHE A 112 -1.06 9.78 5.55
CA PHE A 112 -0.80 10.37 4.25
C PHE A 112 -0.96 9.31 3.15
N ASP A 113 -1.81 9.61 2.17
CA ASP A 113 -2.01 8.78 0.99
C ASP A 113 -1.87 9.60 -0.29
N TYR A 114 -1.64 8.90 -1.40
CA TYR A 114 -1.69 9.50 -2.72
C TYR A 114 -2.30 8.54 -3.76
N ALA A 115 -2.87 9.10 -4.82
CA ALA A 115 -3.42 8.34 -5.94
C ALA A 115 -3.21 9.08 -7.27
N PHE A 116 -3.05 8.31 -8.34
CA PHE A 116 -2.95 8.83 -9.71
C PHE A 116 -4.31 8.78 -10.40
N PHE A 117 -4.58 9.79 -11.22
CA PHE A 117 -5.80 9.93 -12.01
C PHE A 117 -5.41 10.28 -13.45
N THR A 118 -6.09 9.70 -14.43
CA THR A 118 -5.80 9.91 -15.87
C THR A 118 -6.62 11.03 -16.50
N ASP A 119 -7.88 11.20 -16.09
CA ASP A 119 -8.81 12.10 -16.79
C ASP A 119 -9.01 13.43 -16.08
N ASP A 120 -9.44 13.40 -14.82
CA ASP A 120 -9.64 14.58 -13.98
C ASP A 120 -9.30 14.28 -12.52
N LEU A 121 -8.96 15.32 -11.76
CA LEU A 121 -8.78 15.23 -10.32
C LEU A 121 -10.14 15.05 -9.64
N PRO A 122 -10.23 14.21 -8.59
CA PRO A 122 -11.43 14.07 -7.78
C PRO A 122 -11.72 15.35 -7.02
N GLU A 123 -12.96 15.56 -6.55
CA GLU A 123 -13.30 16.69 -5.69
C GLU A 123 -12.29 16.78 -4.53
N SER A 124 -11.59 17.91 -4.47
CA SER A 124 -10.42 18.09 -3.60
C SER A 124 -10.60 19.39 -2.82
N THR A 125 -10.27 19.37 -1.53
CA THR A 125 -10.32 20.56 -0.66
C THR A 125 -9.48 21.70 -1.23
N TYR A 126 -8.32 21.37 -1.78
CA TYR A 126 -7.43 22.29 -2.48
C TYR A 126 -6.99 21.70 -3.82
N ARG A 127 -6.79 22.55 -4.82
CA ARG A 127 -6.24 22.16 -6.12
C ARG A 127 -5.21 23.18 -6.59
N GLU A 128 -4.16 22.70 -7.25
CA GLU A 128 -3.16 23.54 -7.92
C GLU A 128 -2.50 22.75 -9.06
N GLY A 129 -2.75 23.17 -10.30
CA GLY A 129 -2.25 22.45 -11.48
C GLY A 129 -2.72 20.99 -11.51
N SER A 130 -1.76 20.07 -11.64
CA SER A 130 -1.99 18.61 -11.62
C SER A 130 -2.13 18.01 -10.22
N LEU A 131 -2.15 18.83 -9.15
CA LEU A 131 -2.24 18.35 -7.78
C LEU A 131 -3.57 18.72 -7.13
N GLY A 132 -4.22 17.72 -6.54
CA GLY A 132 -5.35 17.87 -5.63
C GLY A 132 -4.95 17.45 -4.22
N LEU A 133 -5.45 18.15 -3.20
CA LEU A 133 -5.29 17.79 -1.80
C LEU A 133 -6.66 17.72 -1.13
N VAL A 134 -7.01 16.55 -0.63
CA VAL A 134 -8.15 16.38 0.28
C VAL A 134 -7.63 16.42 1.71
N VAL A 135 -8.24 17.26 2.53
CA VAL A 135 -7.97 17.32 3.97
C VAL A 135 -9.04 16.53 4.72
N VAL A 136 -8.59 15.57 5.52
CA VAL A 136 -9.48 14.69 6.29
C VAL A 136 -9.58 15.21 7.71
N ASP A 137 -10.67 15.89 8.02
CA ASP A 137 -10.95 16.43 9.36
C ASP A 137 -11.64 15.39 10.26
N LYS A 138 -11.50 15.56 11.58
CA LYS A 138 -12.22 14.76 12.59
C LYS A 138 -13.75 14.92 12.52
N SER A 139 -14.22 16.08 12.05
CA SER A 139 -15.61 16.55 12.20
C SER A 139 -16.47 16.43 10.94
N LYS A 140 -15.93 16.03 9.78
CA LYS A 140 -16.70 15.80 8.54
C LYS A 140 -16.85 14.31 8.25
N PRO A 141 -17.90 13.65 8.77
CA PRO A 141 -18.30 12.33 8.30
C PRO A 141 -19.01 12.51 6.94
N GLU A 142 -18.28 12.31 5.85
CA GLU A 142 -18.93 11.95 4.58
C GLU A 142 -19.11 10.42 4.55
N SER A 143 -20.21 10.00 3.95
CA SER A 143 -20.94 8.72 4.06
C SER A 143 -20.21 7.46 3.58
N SER A 144 -18.94 7.30 3.92
CA SER A 144 -18.26 6.01 3.73
C SER A 144 -18.80 5.01 4.76
N PRO A 145 -19.14 3.78 4.34
CA PRO A 145 -19.63 2.75 5.24
C PRO A 145 -18.57 2.44 6.30
N ARG A 146 -18.93 2.73 7.55
CA ARG A 146 -18.16 2.35 8.74
C ARG A 146 -18.42 0.90 9.16
N LEU A 147 -19.43 0.31 8.54
CA LEU A 147 -19.88 -1.04 8.80
C LEU A 147 -19.70 -1.85 7.54
N ALA A 148 -19.08 -3.01 7.70
CA ALA A 148 -19.07 -4.06 6.69
C ALA A 148 -19.49 -5.37 7.34
N ARG A 149 -19.84 -6.35 6.52
CA ARG A 149 -20.16 -7.70 6.93
C ARG A 149 -19.26 -8.69 6.21
N ILE A 150 -18.85 -9.73 6.95
CA ILE A 150 -18.23 -10.93 6.41
C ILE A 150 -19.16 -12.12 6.62
N VAL A 151 -19.41 -12.89 5.55
CA VAL A 151 -20.17 -14.14 5.58
C VAL A 151 -19.38 -15.24 4.88
N ALA A 152 -19.44 -16.48 5.36
CA ALA A 152 -18.84 -17.61 4.66
C ALA A 152 -19.78 -18.10 3.55
N LEU A 153 -19.30 -18.11 2.31
CA LEU A 153 -19.95 -18.79 1.18
C LEU A 153 -19.54 -20.27 1.13
N VAL A 154 -18.26 -20.54 1.42
CA VAL A 154 -17.67 -21.88 1.52
C VAL A 154 -16.73 -21.91 2.72
N GLY A 155 -16.75 -22.99 3.49
CA GLY A 155 -16.07 -23.11 4.78
C GLY A 155 -17.00 -22.79 5.95
N GLN A 156 -16.49 -22.97 7.17
CA GLN A 156 -17.27 -22.72 8.38
C GLN A 156 -16.56 -21.72 9.30
N MET A 157 -17.19 -20.58 9.50
CA MET A 157 -16.83 -19.63 10.53
C MET A 157 -17.47 -20.00 11.88
N GLU A 158 -16.91 -19.51 12.98
CA GLU A 158 -17.51 -19.65 14.30
C GLU A 158 -18.86 -18.90 14.38
N GLN A 159 -18.88 -17.65 13.89
CA GLN A 159 -20.11 -16.87 13.76
C GLN A 159 -20.69 -17.03 12.36
N THR A 160 -22.01 -16.93 12.24
CA THR A 160 -22.68 -16.96 10.92
C THR A 160 -22.29 -15.74 10.07
N GLU A 161 -22.14 -14.59 10.71
CA GLU A 161 -21.65 -13.36 10.12
C GLU A 161 -20.78 -12.59 11.12
N TYR A 162 -19.83 -11.81 10.61
CA TYR A 162 -19.06 -10.86 11.41
C TYR A 162 -19.32 -9.44 10.92
N ILE A 163 -19.70 -8.55 11.84
CA ILE A 163 -19.84 -7.12 11.56
C ILE A 163 -18.50 -6.43 11.85
N LEU A 164 -17.94 -5.81 10.83
CA LEU A 164 -16.72 -5.03 10.93
C LEU A 164 -17.11 -3.57 11.19
N ASP A 165 -16.98 -3.12 12.43
CA ASP A 165 -17.23 -1.72 12.79
C ASP A 165 -15.92 -0.94 12.91
N SER A 166 -15.64 -0.11 11.91
CA SER A 166 -14.44 0.72 11.87
C SER A 166 -14.37 1.76 12.98
N ALA A 167 -15.49 2.06 13.65
CA ALA A 167 -15.52 2.94 14.82
C ALA A 167 -15.07 2.23 16.11
N GLN A 168 -15.22 0.91 16.19
CA GLN A 168 -14.78 0.11 17.34
C GLN A 168 -13.34 -0.38 17.18
N GLN A 169 -13.00 -0.89 16.00
CA GLN A 169 -11.66 -1.33 15.68
C GLN A 169 -11.38 -1.19 14.18
N THR A 170 -10.13 -0.91 13.83
CA THR A 170 -9.74 -0.69 12.43
C THR A 170 -9.04 -1.89 11.81
N THR A 171 -8.75 -2.92 12.58
CA THR A 171 -7.99 -4.11 12.14
C THR A 171 -8.74 -5.35 12.60
N PHE A 172 -8.99 -6.27 11.67
CA PHE A 172 -9.75 -7.49 11.88
C PHE A 172 -8.92 -8.67 11.37
N CYS A 173 -8.37 -9.46 12.29
CA CYS A 173 -7.53 -10.60 12.00
C CYS A 173 -8.38 -11.80 11.54
N ILE A 174 -7.98 -12.44 10.44
CA ILE A 174 -8.60 -13.65 9.91
C ILE A 174 -7.65 -14.84 10.09
N GLY A 175 -8.17 -15.93 10.62
CA GLY A 175 -7.43 -17.17 10.68
C GLY A 175 -8.23 -18.32 11.25
N ARG A 176 -7.64 -19.51 11.16
CA ARG A 176 -8.17 -20.70 11.80
C ARG A 176 -7.87 -20.73 13.30
N GLY A 177 -8.90 -20.93 14.11
CA GLY A 177 -8.84 -20.88 15.57
C GLY A 177 -8.72 -19.46 16.14
N HIS A 178 -9.05 -19.33 17.43
CA HIS A 178 -9.08 -18.03 18.12
C HIS A 178 -7.74 -17.37 18.30
N THR A 179 -6.70 -18.16 18.60
CA THR A 179 -5.38 -17.61 18.89
C THR A 179 -4.28 -18.42 18.22
N THR A 180 -3.19 -17.73 17.91
CA THR A 180 -1.97 -18.34 17.42
C THR A 180 -0.75 -17.61 17.93
N GLN A 181 0.38 -18.31 18.04
CA GLN A 181 1.65 -17.66 18.28
C GLN A 181 2.26 -17.24 16.94
N THR A 182 2.67 -15.99 16.85
CA THR A 182 3.43 -15.46 15.71
C THR A 182 4.88 -15.94 15.76
N ALA A 183 5.64 -15.77 14.66
CA ALA A 183 7.07 -16.08 14.63
C ALA A 183 7.90 -15.34 15.69
N SER A 184 7.39 -14.22 16.21
CA SER A 184 8.00 -13.45 17.30
C SER A 184 7.71 -14.00 18.70
N GLY A 185 6.92 -15.07 18.81
CA GLY A 185 6.42 -15.61 20.09
C GLY A 185 5.24 -14.85 20.69
N ARG A 186 4.81 -13.73 20.08
CA ARG A 186 3.62 -12.99 20.52
C ARG A 186 2.35 -13.75 20.15
N VAL A 187 1.38 -13.74 21.06
CA VAL A 187 0.02 -14.24 20.80
C VAL A 187 -0.72 -13.24 19.93
N ARG A 188 -1.31 -13.74 18.84
CA ARG A 188 -2.28 -13.06 17.98
C ARG A 188 -3.65 -13.66 18.26
N THR A 189 -4.67 -12.81 18.35
CA THR A 189 -6.08 -13.21 18.37
C THR A 189 -6.70 -12.94 17.01
N ASN A 190 -7.53 -13.87 16.53
CA ASN A 190 -8.31 -13.69 15.31
C ASN A 190 -9.70 -13.14 15.67
N ASP A 191 -10.14 -12.12 14.94
CA ASP A 191 -11.45 -11.50 15.09
C ASP A 191 -12.50 -12.22 14.22
N ILE A 192 -12.07 -12.74 13.07
CA ILE A 192 -12.85 -13.55 12.14
C ILE A 192 -12.26 -14.96 12.19
N VAL A 193 -13.00 -15.88 12.81
CA VAL A 193 -12.48 -17.21 13.17
C VAL A 193 -13.08 -18.27 12.27
N LEU A 194 -12.20 -19.00 11.58
CA LEU A 194 -12.55 -20.26 10.94
C LEU A 194 -12.38 -21.37 11.96
N LEU A 195 -13.41 -22.21 12.12
CA LEU A 195 -13.38 -23.31 13.09
C LEU A 195 -12.33 -24.36 12.72
N ASN A 196 -11.66 -24.89 13.74
CA ASN A 196 -10.89 -26.13 13.66
C ASN A 196 -11.83 -27.34 13.72
N ASP A 197 -11.30 -28.49 13.32
CA ASP A 197 -11.97 -29.78 13.37
C ASP A 197 -12.30 -30.25 14.79
N ASP A 198 -11.57 -29.76 15.80
CA ASP A 198 -11.79 -30.01 17.22
C ASP A 198 -12.63 -28.93 17.93
N ASP A 199 -13.02 -27.85 17.23
CA ASP A 199 -13.81 -26.78 17.84
C ASP A 199 -15.29 -27.20 18.04
N PRO A 200 -15.93 -26.77 19.13
CA PRO A 200 -17.36 -27.01 19.35
C PRO A 200 -18.21 -26.47 18.19
N GLY A 201 -19.09 -27.31 17.65
CA GLY A 201 -19.98 -26.92 16.56
C GLY A 201 -19.37 -27.04 15.16
N PHE A 202 -18.15 -27.54 15.01
CA PHE A 202 -17.58 -27.88 13.71
C PHE A 202 -18.43 -28.96 13.00
N ASP A 203 -18.79 -28.66 11.76
CA ASP A 203 -19.49 -29.55 10.83
C ASP A 203 -18.48 -29.99 9.77
N SER A 204 -18.21 -31.30 9.72
CA SER A 204 -17.18 -31.87 8.84
C SER A 204 -17.47 -31.74 7.35
N GLN A 205 -18.72 -31.48 6.96
CA GLN A 205 -19.09 -31.21 5.57
C GLN A 205 -18.91 -29.72 5.25
N LYS A 206 -19.40 -28.82 6.11
CA LYS A 206 -19.29 -27.36 5.87
C LYS A 206 -17.86 -26.85 6.03
N GLY A 207 -17.15 -27.34 7.05
CA GLY A 207 -15.81 -26.91 7.42
C GLY A 207 -14.69 -27.72 6.78
N ALA A 208 -14.98 -28.61 5.81
CA ALA A 208 -13.99 -29.50 5.20
C ALA A 208 -12.73 -28.76 4.69
N GLY A 209 -12.92 -27.57 4.11
CA GLY A 209 -11.85 -26.74 3.58
C GLY A 209 -11.11 -25.86 4.60
N ASN A 210 -11.59 -25.76 5.84
CA ASN A 210 -11.00 -24.87 6.85
C ASN A 210 -9.55 -25.23 7.16
N GLY A 211 -9.15 -26.50 7.00
CA GLY A 211 -7.78 -26.97 7.22
C GLY A 211 -6.73 -26.27 6.34
N ALA A 212 -7.12 -25.80 5.14
CA ALA A 212 -6.28 -25.04 4.23
C ALA A 212 -6.06 -23.58 4.68
N VAL A 213 -6.83 -23.12 5.68
CA VAL A 213 -6.67 -21.78 6.25
C VAL A 213 -5.65 -21.84 7.38
N SER A 214 -4.53 -21.14 7.17
CA SER A 214 -3.57 -20.83 8.24
C SER A 214 -4.19 -20.16 9.47
N ARG A 215 -3.59 -20.40 10.64
CA ARG A 215 -4.01 -19.75 11.90
C ARG A 215 -3.79 -18.23 11.90
N ALA A 216 -2.88 -17.74 11.05
CA ALA A 216 -2.61 -16.33 10.81
C ALA A 216 -2.63 -16.09 9.30
N HIS A 217 -3.82 -15.96 8.70
CA HIS A 217 -3.98 -16.04 7.25
C HIS A 217 -3.99 -14.67 6.58
N ALA A 218 -4.86 -13.78 7.05
CA ALA A 218 -5.06 -12.48 6.47
C ALA A 218 -5.59 -11.50 7.52
N THR A 219 -5.64 -10.23 7.15
CA THR A 219 -6.15 -9.15 8.00
C THR A 219 -6.95 -8.21 7.12
N ILE A 220 -8.18 -7.87 7.53
CA ILE A 220 -8.93 -6.77 6.94
C ILE A 220 -8.63 -5.53 7.77
N ARG A 221 -8.22 -4.44 7.11
CA ARG A 221 -7.96 -3.17 7.76
C ARG A 221 -8.83 -2.09 7.15
N TYR A 222 -9.52 -1.33 8.00
CA TYR A 222 -10.15 -0.10 7.57
C TYR A 222 -9.10 1.00 7.51
N ASP A 223 -8.90 1.53 6.30
CA ASP A 223 -8.08 2.69 6.07
C ASP A 223 -8.90 3.95 6.39
N MET A 224 -8.55 4.62 7.48
CA MET A 224 -9.27 5.82 7.94
C MET A 224 -9.13 6.99 6.97
N VAL A 225 -8.05 7.04 6.18
CA VAL A 225 -7.83 8.09 5.18
C VAL A 225 -8.51 7.74 3.88
N GLN A 226 -8.31 6.53 3.35
CA GLN A 226 -8.96 6.08 2.13
C GLN A 226 -10.46 5.84 2.34
N ARG A 227 -10.89 5.74 3.60
CA ARG A 227 -12.25 5.43 4.05
C ARG A 227 -12.82 4.17 3.39
N ARG A 228 -11.97 3.15 3.31
CA ARG A 228 -12.29 1.87 2.70
C ARG A 228 -11.63 0.74 3.47
N TYR A 229 -12.25 -0.42 3.43
CA TYR A 229 -11.59 -1.63 3.88
C TYR A 229 -10.59 -2.09 2.83
N ALA A 230 -9.49 -2.69 3.29
CA ALA A 230 -8.51 -3.34 2.45
C ALA A 230 -8.07 -4.65 3.09
N LEU A 231 -7.83 -5.65 2.26
CA LEU A 231 -7.25 -6.92 2.63
C LEU A 231 -5.72 -6.80 2.67
N LEU A 232 -5.11 -7.32 3.72
CA LEU A 232 -3.69 -7.53 3.84
C LEU A 232 -3.45 -9.02 4.05
N VAL A 233 -2.49 -9.58 3.35
CA VAL A 233 -2.19 -11.01 3.47
C VAL A 233 -1.05 -11.20 4.45
N ASP A 234 -1.32 -12.02 5.48
CA ASP A 234 -0.35 -12.35 6.50
C ASP A 234 0.56 -13.48 6.01
N PRO A 235 1.70 -13.74 6.67
CA PRO A 235 2.64 -14.77 6.21
C PRO A 235 2.03 -16.15 5.96
N GLY A 236 0.97 -16.53 6.69
CA GLY A 236 0.28 -17.81 6.50
C GLY A 236 -0.62 -17.87 5.27
N GLY A 237 -1.08 -16.73 4.73
CA GLY A 237 -1.90 -16.64 3.52
C GLY A 237 -1.11 -16.42 2.23
N LEU A 238 0.21 -16.18 2.34
CA LEU A 238 1.12 -16.03 1.21
C LEU A 238 1.50 -17.41 0.61
N PRO A 239 1.81 -17.49 -0.70
CA PRO A 239 2.26 -18.71 -1.36
C PRO A 239 3.45 -19.40 -0.70
N ALA A 240 4.35 -18.63 -0.09
CA ALA A 240 5.51 -19.16 0.63
C ALA A 240 5.11 -20.02 1.85
N GLY A 241 3.95 -19.77 2.44
CA GLY A 241 3.36 -20.57 3.53
C GLY A 241 2.58 -21.80 3.06
N GLY A 242 2.60 -22.10 1.76
CA GLY A 242 1.86 -23.23 1.17
C GLY A 242 0.37 -22.95 0.93
N ASN A 243 -0.13 -21.78 1.30
CA ASN A 243 -1.51 -21.35 1.08
C ASN A 243 -1.56 -20.18 0.11
N LYS A 244 -2.74 -19.83 -0.36
CA LYS A 244 -2.95 -18.73 -1.30
C LYS A 244 -4.16 -17.91 -0.88
N THR A 245 -4.06 -16.60 -1.04
CA THR A 245 -5.17 -15.68 -0.87
C THR A 245 -5.49 -15.06 -2.23
N LYS A 246 -6.77 -15.03 -2.61
CA LYS A 246 -7.23 -14.32 -3.81
C LYS A 246 -8.40 -13.43 -3.50
N LEU A 247 -8.51 -12.36 -4.27
CA LEU A 247 -9.67 -11.49 -4.28
C LEU A 247 -10.39 -11.68 -5.62
N ILE A 248 -11.68 -11.95 -5.57
CA ILE A 248 -12.55 -12.12 -6.74
C ILE A 248 -13.60 -11.02 -6.65
N HIS A 249 -13.62 -10.14 -7.63
CA HIS A 249 -14.52 -8.99 -7.67
C HIS A 249 -15.89 -9.36 -8.26
N PRO A 250 -16.96 -8.57 -8.03
CA PRO A 250 -18.29 -8.81 -8.59
C PRO A 250 -18.37 -8.90 -10.12
N ASN A 251 -17.35 -8.39 -10.82
CA ASN A 251 -17.22 -8.47 -12.28
C ASN A 251 -16.40 -9.69 -12.74
N ASP A 252 -16.20 -10.67 -11.85
CA ASP A 252 -15.39 -11.89 -12.05
C ASP A 252 -13.90 -11.64 -12.33
N THR A 253 -13.40 -10.41 -12.19
CA THR A 253 -11.96 -10.17 -12.22
C THR A 253 -11.31 -10.68 -10.95
N MET A 254 -10.11 -11.25 -11.09
CA MET A 254 -9.39 -11.88 -9.99
C MET A 254 -8.03 -11.22 -9.79
N GLU A 255 -7.75 -10.85 -8.56
CA GLU A 255 -6.43 -10.40 -8.11
C GLU A 255 -5.80 -11.45 -7.17
N ARG A 256 -4.52 -11.73 -7.38
CA ARG A 256 -3.75 -12.58 -6.47
C ARG A 256 -3.16 -11.71 -5.38
N ALA A 257 -3.51 -12.01 -4.14
CA ALA A 257 -3.00 -11.28 -2.99
C ALA A 257 -1.74 -11.98 -2.46
N ASP A 258 -0.65 -11.94 -3.23
CA ASP A 258 0.58 -12.71 -2.97
C ASP A 258 1.80 -11.86 -2.60
N ILE A 259 1.65 -10.54 -2.57
CA ILE A 259 2.70 -9.60 -2.18
C ILE A 259 2.56 -9.24 -0.70
N ALA A 260 3.58 -9.58 0.09
CA ALA A 260 3.65 -9.25 1.51
C ALA A 260 3.62 -7.73 1.74
N GLY A 261 2.78 -7.27 2.67
CA GLY A 261 2.68 -5.85 3.03
C GLY A 261 1.91 -4.98 2.03
N MET A 262 1.48 -5.54 0.89
CA MET A 262 0.56 -4.87 -0.03
C MET A 262 -0.87 -4.92 0.51
N SER A 263 -1.61 -3.82 0.34
CA SER A 263 -3.02 -3.72 0.68
C SER A 263 -3.87 -3.78 -0.58
N TYR A 264 -4.88 -4.63 -0.56
CA TYR A 264 -5.81 -4.87 -1.66
C TYR A 264 -7.17 -4.25 -1.29
N PRO A 265 -7.61 -3.16 -1.93
CA PRO A 265 -8.86 -2.50 -1.59
C PRO A 265 -10.05 -3.44 -1.75
N LEU A 266 -10.96 -3.43 -0.76
CA LEU A 266 -12.19 -4.21 -0.80
C LEU A 266 -13.36 -3.31 -1.24
N GLN A 267 -14.23 -3.86 -2.07
CA GLN A 267 -15.52 -3.29 -2.45
C GLN A 267 -16.64 -4.26 -2.12
N SER A 268 -17.86 -3.72 -1.94
CA SER A 268 -19.02 -4.55 -1.64
C SER A 268 -19.25 -5.61 -2.72
N GLY A 269 -19.45 -6.86 -2.31
CA GLY A 269 -19.63 -8.01 -3.19
C GLY A 269 -18.33 -8.75 -3.53
N ASP A 270 -17.17 -8.28 -3.08
CA ASP A 270 -15.91 -9.01 -3.23
C ASP A 270 -15.96 -10.35 -2.49
N GLN A 271 -15.38 -11.38 -3.11
CA GLN A 271 -15.16 -12.68 -2.51
C GLN A 271 -13.67 -12.87 -2.21
N ILE A 272 -13.36 -13.26 -0.98
CA ILE A 272 -12.01 -13.50 -0.48
C ILE A 272 -11.80 -15.01 -0.40
N GLU A 273 -10.98 -15.55 -1.30
CA GLU A 273 -10.56 -16.95 -1.27
C GLU A 273 -9.37 -17.12 -0.32
N LEU A 274 -9.49 -18.02 0.65
CA LEU A 274 -8.47 -18.34 1.65
C LEU A 274 -8.04 -19.80 1.51
N GLY A 275 -6.74 -20.05 1.38
CA GLY A 275 -6.19 -21.42 1.26
C GLY A 275 -6.58 -22.16 -0.02
N GLY A 276 -7.42 -21.58 -0.88
CA GLY A 276 -7.99 -22.23 -2.06
C GLY A 276 -9.24 -23.07 -1.80
N GLU A 277 -9.72 -23.14 -0.56
CA GLU A 277 -10.84 -24.01 -0.17
C GLU A 277 -11.92 -23.30 0.64
N VAL A 278 -11.64 -22.11 1.18
CA VAL A 278 -12.60 -21.28 1.92
C VAL A 278 -12.87 -20.00 1.13
N MET A 279 -14.12 -19.56 1.14
CA MET A 279 -14.57 -18.38 0.41
C MET A 279 -15.46 -17.53 1.31
N LEU A 280 -15.03 -16.29 1.55
CA LEU A 280 -15.77 -15.32 2.34
C LEU A 280 -16.33 -14.23 1.42
N LEU A 281 -17.55 -13.79 1.66
CA LEU A 281 -18.17 -12.64 1.03
C LEU A 281 -17.96 -11.40 1.89
N PHE A 282 -17.49 -10.31 1.30
CA PHE A 282 -17.41 -8.99 1.92
C PHE A 282 -18.50 -8.06 1.37
N GLU A 283 -19.27 -7.44 2.26
CA GLU A 283 -20.32 -6.50 1.90
C GLU A 283 -20.23 -5.23 2.76
N LEU A 284 -20.43 -4.08 2.13
CA LEU A 284 -20.61 -2.81 2.83
C LEU A 284 -22.07 -2.67 3.28
N LEU A 285 -22.31 -2.10 4.46
CA LEU A 285 -23.63 -1.89 5.06
C LEU A 285 -24.08 -0.43 5.02
#